data_AF-A0AAW4FD52-F1
#
_entry.id   AF-A0AAW4FD52-F1
#
_cell.length_a   1.000
_cell.length_b   1.000
_cell.length_c   1.000
_cell.angle_alpha   90.00
_cell.angle_beta   90.00
_cell.angle_gamma   90.00
#
_symmetry.space_group_name_H-M   'P 1'
#
loop_
_entity.id
_entity.type
_entity.pdbx_description
1 polymer ?
#
loop_
_entity_poly.entity_id
_entity_poly.type
_entity_poly.pdbx_seq_one_letter_code
_entity_poly.pdbx_strand_id
1 'polypeptide(L)' 'VIREDGELIPGEALTRMKGAAMRLTGMLYRNPDLAEREELLQGELPFSVSVLIYDLRCPTVL' A
#
# COMPACT_ATOMS: atom_id res chain seq x y z
N VAL A 1 6.76 -3.73 -9.43
CA VAL A 1 8.19 -3.37 -9.19
C VAL A 1 9.03 -4.60 -8.82
N ILE A 2 8.54 -5.77 -9.21
CA ILE A 2 9.22 -7.06 -9.14
C ILE A 2 8.98 -7.64 -10.53
N ARG A 3 10.00 -8.27 -11.09
CA ARG A 3 9.95 -8.93 -12.39
C ARG A 3 9.19 -10.25 -12.29
N GLU A 4 8.83 -10.83 -13.42
CA GLU A 4 8.16 -12.14 -13.46
C GLU A 4 9.02 -13.26 -12.86
N ASP A 5 10.34 -13.11 -12.88
CA ASP A 5 11.31 -14.03 -12.28
C ASP A 5 11.47 -13.84 -10.74
N GLY A 6 10.76 -12.88 -10.14
CA GLY A 6 10.82 -12.59 -8.71
C GLY A 6 11.88 -11.56 -8.30
N GLU A 7 12.72 -11.09 -9.23
CA GLU A 7 13.74 -10.08 -8.94
C GLU A 7 13.14 -8.69 -8.71
N LEU A 8 13.72 -7.95 -7.76
CA LEU A 8 13.28 -6.58 -7.48
C LEU A 8 13.71 -5.66 -8.62
N ILE A 9 12.78 -4.82 -9.08
CA ILE A 9 13.09 -3.73 -10.01
C ILE A 9 13.51 -2.52 -9.17
N PRO A 10 14.77 -2.10 -9.14
CA PRO A 10 15.17 -0.93 -8.35
C PRO A 10 14.56 0.36 -8.92
N GLY A 11 14.30 1.34 -8.07
CA GLY A 11 13.83 2.66 -8.48
C GLY A 11 12.83 3.29 -7.52
N GLU A 12 12.33 4.47 -7.89
CA GLU A 12 11.41 5.27 -7.08
C GLU A 12 10.12 4.50 -6.75
N ALA A 13 9.55 3.79 -7.73
CA ALA A 13 8.35 3.00 -7.53
C ALA A 13 8.53 1.94 -6.42
N LEU A 14 9.72 1.33 -6.32
CA LEU A 14 10.01 0.31 -5.30
C LEU A 14 10.11 0.96 -3.92
N THR A 15 10.77 2.11 -3.84
CA THR A 15 10.89 2.90 -2.59
C THR A 15 9.52 3.36 -2.11
N ARG A 16 8.67 3.85 -3.01
CA ARG A 16 7.30 4.27 -2.71
C ARG A 16 6.44 3.10 -2.22
N MET A 17 6.51 1.94 -2.89
CA MET A 17 5.81 0.72 -2.44
C MET A 17 6.27 0.25 -1.07
N LYS A 18 7.58 0.23 -0.80
CA LYS A 18 8.12 -0.13 0.52
C LYS A 18 7.63 0.83 1.61
N GLY A 19 7.64 2.13 1.35
CA GLY A 19 7.14 3.15 2.28
C GLY A 19 5.64 3.01 2.56
N ALA A 20 4.84 2.75 1.53
CA ALA A 20 3.40 2.51 1.66
C ALA A 20 3.11 1.26 2.49
N ALA A 21 3.81 0.16 2.20
CA ALA A 21 3.70 -1.10 2.94
C ALA A 21 4.07 -0.93 4.41
N MET A 22 5.19 -0.28 4.72
CA MET A 22 5.60 -0.04 6.11
C MET A 22 4.58 0.80 6.90
N ARG A 23 3.99 1.82 6.28
CA ARG A 23 2.96 2.66 6.91
C ARG A 23 1.73 1.84 7.23
N LEU A 24 1.24 1.07 6.26
CA LEU A 24 0.07 0.21 6.43
C LEU A 24 0.32 -0.84 7.53
N THR A 25 1.44 -1.55 7.47
CA THR A 25 1.80 -2.54 8.51
C THR A 25 1.91 -1.90 9.89
N GLY A 26 2.49 -0.70 9.98
CA GLY A 26 2.60 0.03 11.24
C GLY A 26 1.24 0.45 11.81
N MET A 27 0.28 0.82 10.95
CA MET A 27 -1.10 1.12 11.36
C MET A 27 -1.79 -0.13 11.91
N LEU A 28 -1.73 -1.24 11.18
CA LEU A 28 -2.33 -2.52 11.59
C LEU A 28 -1.70 -3.05 12.87
N TYR A 29 -0.38 -2.93 13.03
CA TYR A 29 0.30 -3.39 14.24
C TYR A 29 -0.10 -2.60 15.49
N ARG A 30 -0.35 -1.30 15.36
CA ARG A 30 -0.80 -0.45 16.48
C ARG A 30 -2.27 -0.67 16.84
N ASN A 31 -3.06 -1.26 15.95
CA ASN A 31 -4.49 -1.47 16.15
C ASN A 31 -4.88 -2.94 15.89
N PRO A 32 -4.43 -3.87 16.76
CA PRO A 32 -4.59 -5.31 16.55
C PRO A 32 -6.06 -5.77 16.55
N ASP A 33 -6.92 -5.08 17.30
CA ASP A 33 -8.36 -5.39 17.39
C ASP A 33 -9.19 -4.70 16.29
N LEU A 34 -8.54 -3.93 15.41
CA LEU A 34 -9.18 -3.08 14.42
C LEU A 34 -10.25 -2.17 15.06
N ALA A 35 -10.01 -1.68 16.28
CA ALA A 35 -10.98 -0.89 17.04
C ALA A 35 -11.30 0.46 16.37
N GLU A 36 -10.42 0.96 15.49
CA GLU A 36 -10.64 2.15 14.66
C GLU A 36 -11.08 1.74 13.25
N ARG A 37 -11.88 0.68 13.14
CA ARG A 37 -12.31 0.06 11.88
C ARG A 37 -13.01 1.02 10.92
N GLU A 38 -13.60 2.09 11.45
CA GLU A 38 -14.26 3.15 10.67
C GLU A 38 -13.29 3.87 9.72
N GLU A 39 -11.97 3.83 9.97
CA GLU A 39 -10.94 4.38 9.08
C GLU A 39 -10.42 3.39 8.02
N LEU A 40 -10.75 2.09 8.14
CA LEU A 40 -10.26 1.02 7.26
C LEU A 40 -11.43 0.38 6.50
N LEU A 41 -12.03 1.16 5.60
CA LEU A 41 -13.09 0.69 4.72
C LEU A 41 -12.54 -0.33 3.71
N GLN A 42 -13.28 -1.43 3.48
CA GLN A 42 -12.91 -2.42 2.48
C GLN A 42 -12.86 -1.77 1.09
N GLY A 43 -11.67 -1.78 0.48
CA GLY A 43 -11.43 -1.14 -0.82
C GLY A 43 -10.77 0.24 -0.73
N GLU A 44 -10.66 0.82 0.46
CA GLU A 44 -9.99 2.11 0.67
C GLU A 44 -8.81 1.96 1.63
N LEU A 45 -7.60 2.13 1.09
CA LEU A 45 -6.41 2.26 1.92
C LEU A 45 -6.34 3.70 2.48
N PRO A 46 -5.81 3.89 3.70
CA PRO A 46 -5.60 5.23 4.26
C PRO A 46 -4.88 6.15 3.28
N PHE A 47 -5.25 7.43 3.26
CA PHE A 47 -4.71 8.39 2.29
C PHE A 47 -3.17 8.42 2.25
N SER A 48 -2.51 8.33 3.41
CA SER A 48 -1.05 8.29 3.55
C SER A 48 -0.36 7.07 2.92
N VAL A 49 -1.15 6.03 2.63
CA VAL A 49 -0.75 4.83 1.88
C VAL A 49 -1.14 5.00 0.42
N SER A 50 -2.41 5.32 0.14
CA SER A 50 -2.96 5.47 -1.22
C SER A 50 -2.19 6.47 -2.07
N VAL A 51 -1.86 7.65 -1.54
CA VAL A 51 -1.12 8.69 -2.28
C VAL A 51 0.25 8.21 -2.77
N LEU A 52 0.89 7.30 -2.04
CA LEU A 52 2.21 6.79 -2.41
C LEU A 52 2.17 5.82 -3.58
N ILE A 53 1.04 5.17 -3.85
CA ILE A 53 0.93 4.09 -4.84
C ILE A 53 -0.16 4.34 -5.88
N TYR A 54 -0.84 5.49 -5.83
CA TYR A 54 -2.06 5.75 -6.61
C TYR A 54 -1.84 5.57 -8.12
N ASP A 55 -0.76 6.14 -8.63
CA ASP A 55 -0.29 6.12 -10.02
C ASP A 55 0.45 4.83 -10.39
N LEU A 56 0.87 4.02 -9.41
CA LEU A 56 1.48 2.71 -9.64
C LEU A 56 0.44 1.61 -9.91
N ARG A 57 -0.84 1.90 -9.70
CA ARG A 57 -1.94 0.96 -9.96
C ARG A 57 -2.18 0.85 -11.47
N CYS A 58 -2.55 -0.35 -11.93
CA CYS A 58 -3.15 -0.50 -13.25
C CYS A 58 -4.64 -0.20 -13.16
N PRO A 59 -5.12 0.96 -13.66
CA PRO A 59 -6.54 1.25 -13.64
C PRO A 59 -7.27 0.23 -14.53
N THR A 60 -8.27 -0.43 -13.95
CA THR A 60 -9.18 -1.31 -14.67
C THR A 60 -10.49 -0.55 -14.87
N VAL A 61 -10.92 -0.40 -16.13
CA VAL A 61 -12.27 0.08 -16.44
C VAL A 61 -13.18 -1.14 -16.35
N LEU A 62 -14.09 -1.15 -15.38
CA LEU A 62 -15.16 -2.15 -15.26
C LEU A 62 -16.36 -1.74 -16.11
#